data_AF-A0A7V5J1A9-F1
#
_entry.id   AF-A0A7V5J1A9-F1
#
_cell.length_a   1.000
_cell.length_b   1.000
_cell.length_c   1.000
_cell.angle_alpha   90.00
_cell.angle_beta   90.00
_cell.angle_gamma   90.00
#
_symmetry.space_group_name_H-M   'P 1'
#
loop_
_entity.id
_entity.type
_entity.pdbx_description
1 polymer ?
#
loop_
_entity_poly.entity_id
_entity_poly.type
_entity_poly.pdbx_seq_one_letter_code
_entity_poly.pdbx_strand_id
1 'polypeptide(L)'
;MLKVFPKKVIYEAISPISGKVEVIDGLHGLELHINGATQTVKMQKNKRPNYWEIAVDLIDISQHSKVLLLGLGGGEIVRLLLNKMPNLDITVVELDPLIIDIYKRYFKEPKQNPKIIS
;
A
#
# COMPACT_ATOMS: atom_id res chain seq x y z
N MET A 1 -14.89 -26.40 -11.53
CA MET A 1 -15.77 -25.22 -11.42
C MET A 1 -15.06 -24.17 -10.57
N LEU A 2 -14.59 -23.07 -11.16
CA LEU A 2 -13.97 -21.97 -10.41
C LEU A 2 -15.04 -21.30 -9.53
N LYS A 3 -14.85 -21.32 -8.21
CA LYS A 3 -15.68 -20.52 -7.29
C LYS A 3 -15.36 -19.05 -7.51
N VAL A 4 -16.28 -18.31 -8.12
CA VAL A 4 -16.22 -16.85 -8.18
C VAL A 4 -16.69 -16.34 -6.82
N PHE A 5 -15.76 -15.86 -5.99
CA PHE A 5 -16.12 -15.12 -4.79
C PHE A 5 -16.60 -13.73 -5.22
N PRO A 6 -17.78 -13.26 -4.78
CA PRO A 6 -18.26 -11.95 -5.16
C PRO A 6 -17.32 -10.88 -4.60
N LYS A 7 -16.72 -10.07 -5.48
CA LYS A 7 -15.97 -8.88 -5.11
C LYS A 7 -16.95 -7.86 -4.53
N LYS A 8 -16.68 -7.33 -3.34
CA LYS A 8 -17.46 -6.23 -2.77
C LYS A 8 -16.67 -4.94 -2.90
N VAL A 9 -17.19 -3.99 -3.66
CA VAL A 9 -16.64 -2.63 -3.71
C VAL A 9 -16.95 -1.95 -2.37
N ILE A 10 -15.90 -1.52 -1.66
CA ILE A 10 -15.98 -0.78 -0.40
C ILE A 10 -15.96 0.72 -0.66
N TYR A 11 -15.16 1.15 -1.64
CA TYR A 11 -15.00 2.54 -2.04
C TYR A 11 -14.68 2.59 -3.53
N GLU A 12 -15.23 3.58 -4.22
CA GLU A 12 -14.95 3.86 -5.62
C GLU A 12 -14.92 5.38 -5.84
N ALA A 13 -13.98 5.84 -6.66
CA ALA A 13 -13.90 7.23 -7.09
C ALA A 13 -13.15 7.33 -8.42
N ILE A 14 -13.26 8.48 -9.08
CA ILE A 14 -12.42 8.86 -10.22
C ILE A 14 -11.47 9.97 -9.77
N SER A 15 -10.16 9.69 -9.82
CA SER A 15 -9.11 10.67 -9.62
C SER A 15 -8.73 11.33 -10.94
N PRO A 16 -8.51 12.66 -10.97
CA PRO A 16 -7.93 13.34 -12.13
C PRO A 16 -6.50 12.88 -12.47
N ILE A 17 -5.77 12.31 -11.50
CA ILE A 17 -4.37 11.93 -11.64
C ILE A 17 -4.24 10.42 -11.90
N SER A 18 -4.92 9.60 -11.09
CA SER A 18 -4.79 8.14 -11.13
C SER A 18 -5.88 7.45 -11.96
N GLY A 19 -6.94 8.14 -12.36
CA GLY A 19 -8.09 7.54 -13.04
C GLY A 19 -9.04 6.82 -12.08
N LYS A 20 -9.60 5.68 -12.50
CA LYS A 20 -10.56 4.92 -11.67
C LYS A 20 -9.84 4.29 -10.48
N VAL A 21 -10.26 4.62 -9.25
CA VAL A 21 -9.70 4.06 -8.02
C VAL A 21 -10.77 3.29 -7.26
N GLU A 22 -10.46 2.06 -6.88
CA GLU A 22 -11.37 1.17 -6.16
C GLU A 22 -10.68 0.55 -4.95
N VAL A 23 -11.36 0.53 -3.81
CA VAL A 23 -11.01 -0.33 -2.67
C VAL A 23 -12.04 -1.43 -2.61
N ILE A 24 -11.58 -2.68 -2.69
CA ILE A 24 -12.47 -3.84 -2.72
C ILE A 24 -12.12 -4.84 -1.62
N ASP A 25 -13.13 -5.49 -1.05
CA ASP A 25 -12.95 -6.77 -0.36
C ASP A 25 -12.95 -7.86 -1.44
N GLY A 26 -11.75 -8.24 -1.84
CA GLY A 26 -11.48 -9.10 -2.97
C GLY A 26 -11.16 -10.54 -2.59
N LEU A 27 -10.68 -11.28 -3.58
CA LEU A 27 -10.27 -12.67 -3.41
C LEU A 27 -9.08 -12.80 -2.45
N HIS A 28 -8.18 -11.81 -2.47
CA HIS A 28 -6.92 -11.88 -1.76
C HIS A 28 -6.92 -11.14 -0.43
N GLY A 29 -7.89 -10.26 -0.18
CA GLY A 29 -7.97 -9.45 1.05
C GLY A 29 -8.63 -8.11 0.74
N LEU A 30 -8.20 -7.07 1.45
CA LEU A 30 -8.55 -5.69 1.13
C LEU A 30 -7.59 -5.17 0.05
N GLU A 31 -8.09 -4.91 -1.15
CA GLU A 31 -7.28 -4.61 -2.32
C GLU A 31 -7.49 -3.16 -2.78
N LEU A 32 -6.40 -2.48 -3.16
CA LEU A 32 -6.45 -1.19 -3.88
C LEU A 32 -6.27 -1.45 -5.37
N HIS A 33 -7.20 -0.98 -6.18
CA HIS A 33 -7.16 -1.08 -7.63
C HIS A 33 -7.12 0.31 -8.25
N ILE A 34 -6.27 0.49 -9.26
CA ILE A 34 -6.21 1.69 -10.08
C ILE A 34 -6.33 1.26 -11.54
N ASN A 35 -7.34 1.78 -12.25
CA ASN A 35 -7.70 1.40 -13.61
C ASN A 35 -7.79 -0.13 -13.81
N GLY A 36 -8.33 -0.84 -12.82
CA GLY A 36 -8.48 -2.30 -12.82
C GLY A 36 -7.21 -3.09 -12.48
N ALA A 37 -6.07 -2.44 -12.29
CA ALA A 37 -4.83 -3.08 -11.85
C ALA A 37 -4.70 -3.05 -10.32
N THR A 38 -4.43 -4.20 -9.70
CA THR A 38 -4.16 -4.29 -8.26
C THR A 38 -2.82 -3.66 -7.92
N GLN A 39 -2.85 -2.63 -7.07
CA GLN A 39 -1.67 -1.93 -6.57
C GLN A 39 -1.16 -2.51 -5.25
N THR A 40 -2.08 -2.87 -4.35
CA THR A 40 -1.74 -3.47 -3.05
C THR A 40 -2.83 -4.42 -2.56
N VAL A 41 -2.45 -5.30 -1.64
CA VAL A 41 -3.36 -6.16 -0.89
C VAL A 41 -2.99 -6.12 0.59
N LYS A 42 -3.91 -5.66 1.43
CA LYS A 42 -3.84 -5.71 2.89
C LYS A 42 -4.72 -6.84 3.43
N MET A 43 -4.39 -7.35 4.62
CA MET A 43 -5.12 -8.44 5.29
C MET A 43 -5.29 -9.65 4.37
N GLN A 44 -4.15 -10.15 3.87
CA GLN A 44 -4.16 -11.24 2.91
C GLN A 44 -4.88 -12.47 3.49
N LYS A 45 -5.96 -12.91 2.84
CA LYS A 45 -6.73 -14.10 3.23
C LYS A 45 -5.90 -15.38 3.08
N ASN A 46 -4.95 -15.38 2.14
CA ASN A 46 -3.91 -16.39 1.96
C ASN A 46 -2.58 -15.66 1.73
N LYS A 47 -1.59 -15.87 2.61
CA LYS A 47 -0.29 -15.22 2.48
C LYS A 47 0.38 -15.69 1.18
N ARG A 48 0.68 -14.75 0.28
CA ARG A 48 1.48 -14.99 -0.92
C ARG A 48 2.85 -14.34 -0.77
N PRO A 49 3.92 -14.90 -1.37
CA PRO A 49 5.19 -14.19 -1.49
C PRO A 49 4.91 -12.87 -2.22
N ASN A 50 5.17 -11.75 -1.58
CA ASN A 50 5.08 -10.45 -2.25
C ASN A 50 6.49 -10.06 -2.72
N TYR A 51 6.60 -9.36 -3.86
CA TYR A 51 7.91 -8.94 -4.36
C TYR A 51 8.57 -7.90 -3.44
N TRP A 52 7.78 -7.20 -2.63
CA TRP A 52 8.24 -6.19 -1.70
C TRP A 52 9.01 -6.75 -0.50
N GLU A 53 8.66 -7.94 -0.01
CA GLU A 53 9.34 -8.66 1.06
C GLU A 53 10.76 -8.99 0.58
N ILE A 54 10.88 -9.54 -0.64
CA ILE A 54 12.17 -9.80 -1.28
C ILE A 54 12.97 -8.50 -1.44
N ALA A 55 12.34 -7.44 -1.95
CA ALA A 55 13.01 -6.15 -2.13
C ALA A 55 13.54 -5.59 -0.81
N VAL A 56 12.74 -5.61 0.26
CA VAL A 56 13.13 -5.15 1.60
C VAL A 56 14.21 -6.05 2.21
N ASP A 57 14.22 -7.34 1.88
CA ASP A 57 15.26 -8.27 2.32
C ASP A 57 16.62 -8.03 1.69
N LEU A 58 16.65 -7.52 0.45
CA LEU A 58 17.88 -7.19 -0.26
C LEU A 58 18.44 -5.79 0.07
N ILE A 59 17.68 -4.94 0.77
CA ILE A 59 18.14 -3.62 1.18
C ILE A 59 19.05 -3.75 2.41
N ASP A 60 20.28 -3.25 2.28
CA ASP A 60 21.24 -3.09 3.38
C ASP A 60 21.42 -1.60 3.70
N ILE A 61 20.64 -1.12 4.68
CA ILE A 61 20.72 0.25 5.20
C ILE A 61 20.68 0.24 6.71
N SER A 62 21.23 1.29 7.33
CA SER A 62 21.14 1.53 8.76
C SER A 62 19.69 1.80 9.19
N GLN A 63 19.30 1.31 10.36
CA GLN A 63 17.99 1.60 10.97
C GLN A 63 17.75 3.10 11.25
N HIS A 64 18.76 3.97 11.16
CA HIS A 64 18.65 5.42 11.34
C HIS A 64 18.79 6.20 10.01
N SER A 65 18.70 5.51 8.87
CA SER A 65 18.82 6.14 7.55
C SER A 65 17.61 7.02 7.24
N LYS A 66 17.84 8.04 6.41
CA LYS A 66 16.78 8.85 5.79
C LYS A 66 16.41 8.26 4.44
N VAL A 67 15.14 7.95 4.26
CA VAL A 67 14.62 7.28 3.06
C VAL A 67 13.56 8.16 2.39
N LEU A 68 13.75 8.42 1.09
CA LEU A 68 12.73 9.03 0.25
C LEU A 68 12.06 7.93 -0.58
N LEU A 69 10.74 7.79 -0.45
CA LEU A 69 9.93 6.89 -1.27
C LEU A 69 9.10 7.72 -2.25
N LEU A 70 9.14 7.33 -3.52
CA LEU A 70 8.34 7.93 -4.58
C LEU A 70 7.14 7.02 -4.86
N GLY A 71 5.93 7.55 -4.65
CA GLY A 71 4.70 6.79 -4.62
C GLY A 71 4.43 6.18 -3.25
N LEU A 72 3.17 6.27 -2.81
CA LEU A 72 2.65 5.63 -1.60
C LEU A 72 1.87 4.37 -1.95
N GLY A 73 0.95 4.48 -2.92
CA GLY A 73 -0.04 3.45 -3.20
C GLY A 73 -0.77 3.00 -1.94
N GLY A 74 -0.65 1.71 -1.59
CA GLY A 74 -1.19 1.16 -0.36
C GLY A 74 -0.27 1.19 0.86
N GLY A 75 0.96 1.69 0.73
CA GLY A 75 1.94 1.76 1.82
C GLY A 75 2.58 0.42 2.22
N GLU A 76 2.57 -0.60 1.36
CA GLU A 76 3.14 -1.92 1.68
C GLU A 76 4.65 -1.85 1.95
N ILE A 77 5.40 -1.13 1.10
CA ILE A 77 6.83 -0.90 1.31
C ILE A 77 7.11 -0.16 2.63
N VAL A 78 6.29 0.84 2.99
CA VAL A 78 6.40 1.58 4.25
C VAL A 78 6.21 0.63 5.43
N ARG A 79 5.17 -0.20 5.39
CA ARG A 79 4.88 -1.20 6.41
C ARG A 79 6.06 -2.15 6.60
N LEU A 80 6.57 -2.72 5.51
CA LEU A 80 7.66 -3.69 5.55
C LEU A 80 8.97 -3.07 6.09
N LEU A 81 9.32 -1.88 5.62
CA LEU A 81 10.50 -1.16 6.09
C LEU A 81 10.41 -0.83 7.58
N LEU A 82 9.29 -0.27 8.05
CA LEU A 82 9.14 0.08 9.48
C LEU A 82 8.99 -1.15 10.39
N ASN A 83 8.55 -2.28 9.86
CA ASN A 83 8.57 -3.54 10.62
C ASN A 83 9.98 -4.10 10.75
N LYS A 84 10.81 -4.01 9.71
CA LYS A 84 12.20 -4.50 9.71
C LYS A 84 13.15 -3.54 10.44
N MET A 85 12.97 -2.24 10.27
CA MET A 85 13.81 -1.17 10.81
C MET A 85 12.91 -0.05 11.38
N PRO A 86 12.46 -0.19 12.64
CA PRO A 86 11.46 0.70 13.23
C PRO A 86 11.86 2.18 13.36
N ASN A 87 13.17 2.47 13.31
CA ASN A 87 13.73 3.81 13.52
C ASN A 87 14.04 4.57 12.23
N LEU A 88 13.65 4.04 11.06
CA LEU A 88 13.89 4.72 9.79
C LEU A 88 13.12 6.03 9.69
N ASP A 89 13.80 7.08 9.21
CA ASP A 89 13.17 8.36 8.87
C ASP A 89 12.68 8.30 7.41
N ILE A 90 11.39 8.02 7.24
CA ILE A 90 10.78 7.81 5.92
C ILE A 90 9.95 9.04 5.52
N THR A 91 10.31 9.65 4.39
CA THR A 91 9.48 10.61 3.66
C THR A 91 8.91 9.96 2.40
N VAL A 92 7.60 10.06 2.22
CA VAL A 92 6.88 9.55 1.03
C VAL A 92 6.36 10.73 0.23
N VAL A 93 6.61 10.74 -1.08
CA VAL A 93 6.02 11.67 -2.04
C VAL A 93 4.92 10.95 -2.78
N GLU A 94 3.67 11.36 -2.59
CA GLU A 94 2.52 10.82 -3.31
C GLU A 94 1.79 11.95 -4.02
N LEU A 95 1.76 11.89 -5.35
CA LEU A 95 1.21 12.95 -6.19
C LEU A 95 -0.31 13.06 -6.04
N ASP A 96 -0.99 11.95 -5.81
CA ASP A 96 -2.45 11.92 -5.77
C ASP A 96 -2.98 11.99 -4.33
N PRO A 97 -3.56 13.14 -3.91
CA PRO A 97 -4.10 13.28 -2.55
C PRO A 97 -5.24 12.28 -2.26
N LEU A 98 -5.97 11.81 -3.28
CA LEU A 98 -6.98 10.77 -3.09
C LEU A 98 -6.33 9.46 -2.62
N ILE A 99 -5.16 9.11 -3.15
CA ILE A 99 -4.42 7.90 -2.76
C ILE A 99 -3.92 8.02 -1.32
N ILE A 100 -3.46 9.21 -0.91
CA ILE A 100 -3.09 9.48 0.48
C ILE A 100 -4.28 9.26 1.42
N ASP A 101 -5.45 9.77 1.06
CA ASP A 101 -6.64 9.63 1.90
C ASP A 101 -7.15 8.18 1.95
N ILE A 102 -7.06 7.45 0.84
CA ILE A 102 -7.38 6.02 0.80
C ILE A 102 -6.41 5.23 1.67
N TYR A 103 -5.11 5.50 1.58
CA TYR A 103 -4.10 4.89 2.44
C TYR A 103 -4.45 5.12 3.92
N LYS A 104 -4.68 6.37 4.32
CA LYS A 104 -5.00 6.71 5.72
C LYS A 104 -6.26 6.02 6.23
N ARG A 105 -7.31 5.92 5.40
CA ARG A 105 -8.61 5.36 5.78
C ARG A 105 -8.63 3.83 5.84
N TYR A 106 -7.94 3.16 4.91
CA TYR A 106 -8.10 1.72 4.69
C TYR A 106 -6.82 0.93 4.97
N PHE A 107 -5.65 1.49 4.65
CA PHE A 107 -4.40 0.73 4.59
C PHE A 107 -3.42 1.03 5.73
N LYS A 108 -3.37 2.25 6.27
CA LYS A 108 -2.48 2.65 7.36
C LYS A 108 -2.66 1.76 8.60
N GLU A 109 -1.54 1.40 9.23
CA GLU A 109 -1.53 0.73 10.54
C GLU A 109 -1.08 1.72 11.64
N PRO A 110 -1.55 1.57 12.89
CA PRO A 110 -1.29 2.54 13.96
C PRO A 110 0.19 2.83 14.22
N LYS A 111 1.06 1.84 14.03
CA LYS A 111 2.51 1.95 14.25
C LYS A 111 3.26 2.64 13.11
N GLN A 112 2.60 2.89 11.98
CA GLN A 112 3.22 3.52 10.81
C GLN A 112 2.97 5.03 10.85
N ASN A 113 4.03 5.83 10.79
CA ASN A 113 3.87 7.28 10.68
C ASN A 113 4.94 7.91 9.76
N PRO A 114 5.00 7.51 8.47
CA PRO A 114 5.88 8.19 7.52
C PRO A 114 5.45 9.65 7.39
N LYS A 115 6.42 10.53 7.08
CA LYS A 115 6.12 11.88 6.62
C LYS A 115 5.61 11.79 5.19
N ILE A 116 4.36 12.17 4.94
CA ILE A 116 3.79 12.16 3.59
C ILE A 116 3.70 13.59 3.08
N ILE A 117 4.25 13.83 1.89
CA ILE A 117 4.13 15.09 1.15
C ILE A 117 3.44 14.82 -0.18
N SER A 118 2.62 15.77 -0.61
CA SER A 118 1.87 15.75 -1.88
C SER A 118 2.41 16.79 -2.84
#